data_AF-A0AA96QTW1-F1
#
_entry.id   AF-A0AA96QTW1-F1
#
_cell.length_a   1.000
_cell.length_b   1.000
_cell.length_c   1.000
_cell.angle_alpha   90.00
_cell.angle_beta   90.00
_cell.angle_gamma   90.00
#
_symmetry.space_group_name_H-M   'P 1'
#
loop_
_entity.id
_entity.type
_entity.pdbx_description
1 polymer ?
#
loop_
_entity_poly.entity_id
_entity_poly.type
_entity_poly.pdbx_seq_one_letter_code
_entity_poly.pdbx_strand_id
1 'polypeptide(L)'
;MRLTTALVVALATTALATAPAAAATTGYEAEQATRSKAVVESNHVGFTGTGFVNFDNVAGSAVEFAVDAAIAGGHDLVLRYANGTAVDRPLRIEVNGAVVTAALPFPGTGAWTTWATRRTTATLVKGRNTIRAISTTADGGPNLDSMSVDNGVAAPAPADWSTAIVDSTTARRPAASLGLGYTDALFLYGTHLVHERTGDPRYLDYLKAWGDAHVAADGGTGSSYDNLDTMLAGNVFLVLAEETGEQRYTLAATRIRQRLTTYPRTTDGGFLHNVSFTGQLWADGAFMAQPFLARYGARIGDGAAAFDEATRQLITYFGHLRSPDGMLFHAYDETRKQAWANPTTGTSPEVWCRAVGWFGMATVDVLEVLPPDHPNRAALLGTVEHLAQGFQRWQAPATGRWFQLPAKPGLAGNWTETSCSSMFAFTVSRAVQRGYLPRTYLPVATRGYQGVLARTSIGADGRAHVSDIVVGTNVGNERYYLDRPRATDDFHGLGAFLIMNEQLAHPRP
;
A
#
# COMPACT_ATOMS: atom_id res chain seq x y z
N MET A 1 -33.65 -30.65 -44.24
CA MET A 1 -33.64 -29.17 -44.21
C MET A 1 -34.11 -28.72 -42.82
N ARG A 2 -33.18 -28.52 -41.88
CA ARG A 2 -33.46 -27.93 -40.56
C ARG A 2 -32.38 -26.87 -40.32
N LEU A 3 -32.78 -25.61 -40.31
CA LEU A 3 -31.90 -24.47 -40.06
C LEU A 3 -31.51 -24.44 -38.58
N THR A 4 -30.21 -24.40 -38.31
CA THR A 4 -29.63 -24.04 -37.01
C THR A 4 -29.43 -22.53 -36.94
N THR A 5 -30.16 -21.87 -36.04
CA THR A 5 -29.99 -20.44 -35.74
C THR A 5 -28.90 -20.29 -34.67
N ALA A 6 -27.76 -19.73 -35.05
CA ALA A 6 -26.68 -19.39 -34.13
C ALA A 6 -27.03 -18.11 -33.37
N LEU A 7 -27.13 -18.21 -32.04
CA LEU A 7 -27.34 -17.07 -31.14
C LEU A 7 -25.98 -16.40 -30.87
N VAL A 8 -25.74 -15.25 -31.46
CA VAL A 8 -24.59 -14.39 -31.16
C VAL A 8 -24.87 -13.66 -29.85
N VAL A 9 -24.19 -14.04 -28.78
CA VAL A 9 -24.22 -13.29 -27.51
C VAL A 9 -23.25 -12.13 -27.62
N ALA A 10 -23.78 -10.91 -27.74
CA ALA A 10 -22.98 -9.69 -27.66
C ALA A 10 -22.52 -9.47 -26.20
N LEU A 11 -21.22 -9.56 -25.95
CA LEU A 11 -20.64 -9.09 -24.68
C LEU A 11 -20.76 -7.57 -24.61
N ALA A 12 -21.63 -7.08 -23.73
CA ALA A 12 -21.63 -5.67 -23.34
C ALA A 12 -20.40 -5.40 -22.48
N THR A 13 -19.39 -4.74 -23.04
CA THR A 13 -18.26 -4.20 -22.29
C THR A 13 -18.73 -2.97 -21.51
N THR A 14 -19.14 -3.16 -20.26
CA THR A 14 -19.24 -2.04 -19.32
C THR A 14 -17.83 -1.60 -18.97
N ALA A 15 -17.39 -0.47 -19.54
CA ALA A 15 -16.16 0.19 -19.13
C ALA A 15 -16.27 0.53 -17.64
N LEU A 16 -15.39 -0.06 -16.83
CA LEU A 16 -15.25 0.32 -15.43
C LEU A 16 -14.73 1.75 -15.40
N ALA A 17 -15.46 2.65 -14.75
CA ALA A 17 -14.99 4.01 -14.51
C ALA A 17 -13.72 3.93 -13.65
N THR A 18 -12.58 4.27 -14.25
CA THR A 18 -11.32 4.44 -13.54
C THR A 18 -11.50 5.54 -12.49
N ALA A 19 -10.96 5.35 -11.29
CA ALA A 19 -10.71 6.49 -10.42
C ALA A 19 -9.76 7.44 -11.17
N PRO A 20 -9.97 8.76 -11.14
CA PRO A 20 -9.06 9.66 -11.83
C PRO A 20 -7.68 9.51 -11.20
N ALA A 21 -6.67 9.20 -12.02
CA ALA A 21 -5.29 9.33 -11.60
C ALA A 21 -5.04 10.78 -11.15
N ALA A 22 -4.20 10.97 -10.12
CA ALA A 22 -3.81 12.31 -9.69
C ALA A 22 -3.27 13.07 -10.91
N ALA A 23 -3.91 14.20 -11.22
CA ALA A 23 -3.49 15.01 -12.35
C ALA A 23 -2.16 15.70 -12.00
N ALA A 24 -1.24 15.74 -12.98
CA ALA A 24 0.00 16.52 -12.84
C ALA A 24 -0.37 17.95 -12.45
N THR A 25 0.40 18.67 -11.62
CA THR A 25 0.02 20.03 -11.20
C THR A 25 0.91 21.10 -11.83
N THR A 26 0.35 22.26 -12.13
CA THR A 26 1.09 23.48 -12.49
C THR A 26 1.15 24.42 -11.28
N GLY A 27 2.34 24.92 -10.97
CA GLY A 27 2.58 25.89 -9.89
C GLY A 27 2.52 27.34 -10.38
N TYR A 28 1.95 28.22 -9.56
CA TYR A 28 1.82 29.65 -9.81
C TYR A 28 2.29 30.42 -8.57
N GLU A 29 3.36 31.19 -8.72
CA GLU A 29 3.93 32.01 -7.64
C GLU A 29 3.07 33.26 -7.41
N ALA A 30 2.74 33.57 -6.16
CA ALA A 30 1.84 34.68 -5.83
C ALA A 30 2.47 36.04 -6.14
N GLU A 31 3.80 36.17 -6.06
CA GLU A 31 4.50 37.41 -6.41
C GLU A 31 4.44 37.72 -7.92
N GLN A 32 4.12 36.73 -8.75
CA GLN A 32 3.90 36.90 -10.19
C GLN A 32 2.42 37.19 -10.53
N ALA A 33 1.51 37.02 -9.58
CA ALA A 33 0.07 37.22 -9.76
C ALA A 33 -0.33 38.72 -9.74
N THR A 34 -1.51 39.04 -10.25
CA THR A 34 -2.03 40.42 -10.16
C THR A 34 -2.49 40.68 -8.72
N ARG A 35 -2.21 41.87 -8.19
CA ARG A 35 -2.47 42.22 -6.78
C ARG A 35 -3.35 43.45 -6.65
N SER A 36 -4.14 43.52 -5.58
CA SER A 36 -4.90 44.71 -5.19
C SER A 36 -4.82 44.88 -3.68
N LYS A 37 -4.29 46.03 -3.21
CA LYS A 37 -4.06 46.29 -1.77
C LYS A 37 -3.23 45.18 -1.10
N ALA A 38 -2.10 44.86 -1.73
CA ALA A 38 -1.17 43.84 -1.29
C ALA A 38 0.20 44.13 -1.90
N VAL A 39 1.26 43.71 -1.21
CA VAL A 39 2.65 43.93 -1.61
C VAL A 39 3.42 42.63 -1.66
N VAL A 40 4.48 42.59 -2.47
CA VAL A 40 5.41 41.46 -2.49
C VAL A 40 6.49 41.72 -1.45
N GLU A 41 6.76 40.73 -0.62
CA GLU A 41 7.81 40.76 0.39
C GLU A 41 8.66 39.48 0.33
N SER A 42 9.82 39.51 0.98
CA SER A 42 10.77 38.39 1.06
C SER A 42 11.48 38.33 2.42
N ASN A 43 10.90 38.94 3.44
CA ASN A 43 11.45 39.10 4.78
C ASN A 43 11.17 37.91 5.72
N HIS A 44 10.42 36.90 5.27
CA HIS A 44 10.19 35.65 5.97
C HIS A 44 10.69 34.47 5.14
N VAL A 45 11.64 33.71 5.66
CA VAL A 45 12.24 32.59 4.93
C VAL A 45 11.26 31.44 4.69
N GLY A 46 11.55 30.63 3.67
CA GLY A 46 10.81 29.40 3.37
C GLY A 46 9.70 29.53 2.33
N PHE A 47 9.51 30.69 1.68
CA PHE A 47 8.68 30.83 0.47
C PHE A 47 9.28 30.09 -0.74
N THR A 48 8.47 29.83 -1.76
CA THR A 48 8.90 29.39 -3.09
C THR A 48 9.15 30.61 -3.99
N GLY A 49 9.85 30.42 -5.11
CA GLY A 49 10.15 31.54 -6.01
C GLY A 49 11.07 32.60 -5.38
N THR A 50 10.68 33.85 -5.50
CA THR A 50 11.47 35.04 -5.15
C THR A 50 10.89 35.85 -4.00
N GLY A 51 9.65 35.56 -3.59
CA GLY A 51 8.99 36.21 -2.48
C GLY A 51 7.62 35.60 -2.20
N PHE A 52 6.79 36.33 -1.47
CA PHE A 52 5.39 36.01 -1.22
C PHE A 52 4.56 37.29 -1.24
N VAL A 53 3.23 37.16 -1.29
CA VAL A 53 2.32 38.30 -1.20
C VAL A 53 1.84 38.49 0.23
N ASN A 54 2.10 39.67 0.78
CA ASN A 54 1.52 40.17 2.01
C ASN A 54 0.29 41.03 1.68
N PHE A 55 -0.87 40.65 2.22
CA PHE A 55 -2.12 41.39 2.03
C PHE A 55 -2.17 42.59 2.97
N ASP A 56 -2.63 43.74 2.48
CA ASP A 56 -2.97 44.84 3.38
C ASP A 56 -4.07 44.39 4.35
N ASN A 57 -3.99 44.84 5.60
CA ASN A 57 -5.00 44.60 6.64
C ASN A 57 -6.27 45.41 6.35
N VAL A 58 -7.03 44.97 5.34
CA VAL A 58 -8.29 45.56 4.92
C VAL A 58 -9.13 44.52 4.19
N ALA A 59 -10.45 44.53 4.42
CA ALA A 59 -11.34 43.68 3.65
C ALA A 59 -11.27 44.04 2.16
N GLY A 60 -11.20 43.03 1.31
CA GLY A 60 -11.10 43.19 -0.14
C GLY A 60 -9.68 43.32 -0.69
N SER A 61 -8.61 43.22 0.12
CA SER A 61 -7.27 42.97 -0.41
C SER A 61 -7.24 41.63 -1.15
N ALA A 62 -6.53 41.54 -2.28
CA ALA A 62 -6.68 40.43 -3.20
C ALA A 62 -5.42 40.07 -4.00
N VAL A 63 -5.33 38.80 -4.36
CA VAL A 63 -4.39 38.22 -5.32
C VAL A 63 -5.17 37.50 -6.41
N GLU A 64 -4.83 37.71 -7.66
CA GLU A 64 -5.48 37.11 -8.83
C GLU A 64 -4.47 36.41 -9.74
N PHE A 65 -4.60 35.09 -9.81
CA PHE A 65 -3.78 34.23 -10.64
C PHE A 65 -4.39 34.08 -12.04
N ALA A 66 -3.56 34.14 -13.07
CA ALA A 66 -3.92 33.67 -14.40
C ALA A 66 -3.50 32.20 -14.53
N VAL A 67 -4.48 31.31 -14.68
CA VAL A 67 -4.28 29.85 -14.68
C VAL A 67 -4.70 29.29 -16.03
N ASP A 68 -3.86 28.47 -16.64
CA ASP A 68 -4.19 27.77 -17.89
C ASP A 68 -4.51 26.31 -17.57
N ALA A 69 -5.78 25.92 -17.77
CA ALA A 69 -6.24 24.55 -17.57
C ALA A 69 -6.22 23.77 -18.89
N ALA A 70 -5.56 22.61 -18.93
CA ALA A 70 -5.45 21.81 -20.15
C ALA A 70 -6.80 21.20 -20.57
N ILE A 71 -7.70 20.96 -19.61
CA ILE A 71 -9.06 20.49 -19.82
C ILE A 71 -10.05 21.35 -19.03
N ALA A 72 -11.33 21.24 -19.37
CA ALA A 72 -12.41 21.80 -18.54
C ALA A 72 -12.85 20.75 -17.52
N GLY A 73 -13.24 21.17 -16.32
CA GLY A 73 -13.71 20.24 -15.29
C GLY A 73 -13.43 20.70 -13.87
N GLY A 74 -13.62 19.81 -12.91
CA GLY A 74 -13.22 20.04 -11.52
C GLY A 74 -11.71 19.91 -11.36
N HIS A 75 -11.11 20.87 -10.68
CA HIS A 75 -9.69 20.97 -10.41
C HIS A 75 -9.42 21.18 -8.92
N ASP A 76 -8.34 20.59 -8.42
CA ASP A 76 -7.80 20.82 -7.10
C ASP A 76 -6.94 22.09 -7.12
N LEU A 77 -7.24 23.03 -6.22
CA LEU A 77 -6.45 24.24 -5.97
C LEU A 77 -5.80 24.11 -4.58
N VAL A 78 -4.47 24.14 -4.52
CA VAL A 78 -3.72 24.07 -3.26
C VAL A 78 -2.94 25.37 -3.07
N LEU A 79 -3.35 26.18 -2.10
CA LEU A 79 -2.70 27.44 -1.76
C LEU A 79 -1.69 27.21 -0.63
N ARG A 80 -0.45 27.65 -0.83
CA ARG A 80 0.60 27.65 0.20
C ARG A 80 0.63 29.00 0.91
N TYR A 81 0.61 28.99 2.24
CA TYR A 81 0.43 30.20 3.04
C TYR A 81 1.15 30.14 4.38
N ALA A 82 1.40 31.30 4.97
CA ALA A 82 1.80 31.46 6.36
C ALA A 82 0.86 32.45 7.08
N ASN A 83 0.46 32.11 8.30
CA ASN A 83 -0.30 32.99 9.18
C ASN A 83 0.34 32.93 10.57
N GLY A 84 1.24 33.87 10.87
CA GLY A 84 1.96 33.89 12.15
C GLY A 84 1.11 34.28 13.36
N THR A 85 -0.18 34.54 13.18
CA THR A 85 -1.13 34.87 14.25
C THR A 85 -1.96 33.65 14.67
N ALA A 86 -2.71 33.76 15.76
CA ALA A 86 -3.70 32.75 16.14
C ALA A 86 -5.09 32.96 15.51
N VAL A 87 -5.31 34.11 14.86
CA VAL A 87 -6.62 34.51 14.29
C VAL A 87 -6.71 34.00 12.85
N ASP A 88 -7.84 33.38 12.50
CA ASP A 88 -8.10 32.92 11.14
C ASP A 88 -8.17 34.10 10.15
N ARG A 89 -7.61 33.94 8.95
CA ARG A 89 -7.59 34.96 7.89
C ARG A 89 -8.29 34.45 6.62
N PRO A 90 -9.62 34.33 6.63
CA PRO A 90 -10.34 33.67 5.55
C PRO A 90 -10.35 34.46 4.23
N LEU A 91 -10.20 33.73 3.12
CA LEU A 91 -10.26 34.29 1.77
C LEU A 91 -11.50 33.80 1.01
N ARG A 92 -12.19 34.71 0.32
CA ARG A 92 -13.17 34.36 -0.71
C ARG A 92 -12.42 33.98 -1.98
N ILE A 93 -12.79 32.85 -2.59
CA ILE A 93 -12.21 32.37 -3.84
C ILE A 93 -13.24 32.56 -4.96
N GLU A 94 -12.84 33.32 -5.99
CA GLU A 94 -13.60 33.53 -7.21
C GLU A 94 -12.86 32.91 -8.40
N VAL A 95 -13.61 32.27 -9.31
CA VAL A 95 -13.10 31.77 -10.59
C VAL A 95 -13.87 32.39 -11.73
N ASN A 96 -13.17 33.05 -12.65
CA ASN A 96 -13.77 33.76 -13.78
C ASN A 96 -14.90 34.73 -13.34
N GLY A 97 -14.72 35.37 -12.18
CA GLY A 97 -15.69 36.30 -11.57
C GLY A 97 -16.84 35.65 -10.79
N ALA A 98 -16.95 34.32 -10.75
CA ALA A 98 -17.96 33.61 -9.97
C ALA A 98 -17.40 33.16 -8.62
N VAL A 99 -18.14 33.39 -7.53
CA VAL A 99 -17.74 32.94 -6.18
C VAL A 99 -17.83 31.42 -6.11
N VAL A 100 -16.70 30.76 -5.86
CA VAL A 100 -16.61 29.30 -5.65
C VAL A 100 -16.64 28.97 -4.17
N THR A 101 -15.89 29.73 -3.36
CA THR A 101 -15.85 29.56 -1.91
C THR A 101 -15.99 30.92 -1.25
N ALA A 102 -17.04 31.12 -0.45
CA ALA A 102 -17.34 32.41 0.18
C ALA A 102 -16.33 32.82 1.26
N ALA A 103 -15.81 31.84 2.02
CA ALA A 103 -14.80 32.05 3.06
C ALA A 103 -14.01 30.75 3.29
N LEU A 104 -12.84 30.63 2.64
CA LEU A 104 -11.90 29.53 2.85
C LEU A 104 -10.99 29.88 4.03
N PRO A 105 -10.95 29.08 5.12
CA PRO A 105 -10.18 29.45 6.30
C PRO A 105 -8.68 29.19 6.11
N PHE A 106 -7.88 30.07 6.71
CA PHE A 106 -6.42 30.05 6.77
C PHE A 106 -5.96 30.25 8.22
N PRO A 107 -6.08 29.20 9.07
CA PRO A 107 -5.76 29.30 10.48
C PRO A 107 -4.27 29.55 10.71
N GLY A 108 -3.94 29.99 11.93
CA GLY A 108 -2.57 30.22 12.37
C GLY A 108 -1.62 29.05 12.11
N THR A 109 -0.48 29.34 11.49
CA THR A 109 0.61 28.38 11.25
C THR A 109 1.67 28.39 12.37
N GLY A 110 1.49 29.24 13.38
CA GLY A 110 2.37 29.37 14.54
C GLY A 110 3.53 30.36 14.35
N ALA A 111 4.00 30.57 13.11
CA ALA A 111 5.00 31.59 12.78
C ALA A 111 4.91 32.00 11.30
N TRP A 112 5.34 33.22 10.98
CA TRP A 112 5.38 33.72 9.59
C TRP A 112 6.42 33.03 8.70
N THR A 113 7.35 32.28 9.29
CA THR A 113 8.31 31.41 8.59
C THR A 113 7.85 29.95 8.50
N THR A 114 6.69 29.62 9.06
CA THR A 114 6.09 28.29 8.99
C THR A 114 4.96 28.29 7.98
N TRP A 115 5.16 27.55 6.90
CA TRP A 115 4.26 27.51 5.75
C TRP A 115 3.40 26.24 5.78
N ALA A 116 2.12 26.39 5.52
CA ALA A 116 1.14 25.32 5.41
C ALA A 116 0.46 25.35 4.04
N THR A 117 -0.36 24.34 3.73
CA THR A 117 -1.17 24.31 2.52
C THR A 117 -2.66 24.25 2.85
N ARG A 118 -3.47 24.88 2.01
CA ARG A 118 -4.93 24.85 2.06
C ARG A 118 -5.48 24.43 0.72
N ARG A 119 -6.23 23.32 0.71
CA ARG A 119 -6.89 22.79 -0.49
C ARG A 119 -8.33 23.31 -0.62
N THR A 120 -8.75 23.63 -1.84
CA THR A 120 -10.13 23.80 -2.26
C THR A 120 -10.31 23.24 -3.68
N THR A 121 -11.53 23.11 -4.16
CA THR A 121 -11.83 22.61 -5.52
C THR A 121 -12.59 23.66 -6.30
N ALA A 122 -12.29 23.83 -7.58
CA ALA A 122 -13.04 24.72 -8.47
C ALA A 122 -13.28 24.10 -9.84
N THR A 123 -14.35 24.53 -10.52
CA THR A 123 -14.56 24.17 -11.92
C THR A 123 -13.86 25.18 -12.83
N LEU A 124 -12.91 24.72 -13.65
CA LEU A 124 -12.19 25.55 -14.62
C LEU A 124 -12.70 25.27 -16.03
N VAL A 125 -12.65 26.29 -16.90
CA VAL A 125 -12.80 26.10 -18.35
C VAL A 125 -11.47 25.71 -18.97
N LYS A 126 -11.49 24.97 -20.08
CA LYS A 126 -10.27 24.69 -20.84
C LYS A 126 -9.64 26.00 -21.32
N GLY A 127 -8.32 26.13 -21.16
CA GLY A 127 -7.56 27.33 -21.46
C GLY A 127 -7.49 28.26 -20.26
N ARG A 128 -7.46 29.57 -20.53
CA ARG A 128 -7.21 30.58 -19.51
C ARG A 128 -8.39 30.78 -18.57
N ASN A 129 -8.09 30.81 -17.27
CA ASN A 129 -8.98 31.12 -16.17
C ASN A 129 -8.35 32.22 -15.30
N THR A 130 -9.18 32.98 -14.60
CA THR A 130 -8.74 33.84 -13.49
C THR A 130 -9.20 33.24 -12.17
N ILE A 131 -8.28 33.15 -11.21
CA ILE A 131 -8.58 32.68 -9.85
C ILE A 131 -8.19 33.79 -8.88
N ARG A 132 -9.19 34.37 -8.20
CA ARG A 132 -9.00 35.52 -7.32
C ARG A 132 -9.26 35.13 -5.87
N ALA A 133 -8.27 35.34 -5.01
CA ALA A 133 -8.35 35.14 -3.57
C ALA A 133 -8.46 36.51 -2.88
N ILE A 134 -9.54 36.74 -2.14
CA ILE A 134 -9.94 38.05 -1.62
C ILE A 134 -10.12 37.97 -0.11
N SER A 135 -9.45 38.81 0.68
CA SER A 135 -9.69 38.86 2.12
C SER A 135 -11.12 39.29 2.44
N THR A 136 -11.74 38.57 3.37
CA THR A 136 -13.11 38.83 3.83
C THR A 136 -13.16 39.64 5.13
N THR A 137 -12.00 39.93 5.74
CA THR A 137 -11.88 40.52 7.07
C THR A 137 -11.03 41.78 7.07
N ALA A 138 -11.18 42.62 8.10
CA ALA A 138 -10.34 43.80 8.27
C ALA A 138 -8.86 43.45 8.54
N ASP A 139 -8.56 42.22 8.95
CA ASP A 139 -7.18 41.76 9.20
C ASP A 139 -6.42 41.32 7.93
N GLY A 140 -7.00 41.50 6.73
CA GLY A 140 -6.36 41.10 5.48
C GLY A 140 -6.30 39.58 5.29
N GLY A 141 -5.42 39.12 4.40
CA GLY A 141 -5.16 37.71 4.12
C GLY A 141 -3.94 37.17 4.87
N PRO A 142 -3.67 35.85 4.82
CA PRO A 142 -2.37 35.31 5.22
C PRO A 142 -1.27 35.78 4.26
N ASN A 143 0.00 35.57 4.61
CA ASN A 143 1.08 35.63 3.62
C ASN A 143 0.86 34.49 2.63
N LEU A 144 0.59 34.83 1.37
CA LEU A 144 0.30 33.86 0.32
C LEU A 144 1.54 33.69 -0.55
N ASP A 145 2.00 32.46 -0.65
CA ASP A 145 3.24 32.11 -1.32
C ASP A 145 2.98 31.67 -2.76
N SER A 146 2.20 30.62 -2.93
CA SER A 146 1.96 30.02 -4.24
C SER A 146 0.61 29.31 -4.27
N MET A 147 0.16 28.99 -5.48
CA MET A 147 -0.96 28.11 -5.74
C MET A 147 -0.52 27.02 -6.70
N SER A 148 -0.81 25.75 -6.40
CA SER A 148 -0.75 24.68 -7.39
C SER A 148 -2.16 24.28 -7.84
N VAL A 149 -2.29 24.04 -9.13
CA VAL A 149 -3.53 23.62 -9.79
C VAL A 149 -3.27 22.31 -10.49
N ASP A 150 -4.11 21.30 -10.28
CA ASP A 150 -4.00 20.06 -11.04
C ASP A 150 -4.35 20.30 -12.52
N ASN A 151 -3.69 19.61 -13.44
CA ASN A 151 -3.79 19.85 -14.88
C ASN A 151 -5.07 19.20 -15.45
N GLY A 152 -5.88 18.53 -14.62
CA GLY A 152 -7.05 17.74 -14.99
C GLY A 152 -6.74 16.53 -15.89
N VAL A 153 -5.51 16.42 -16.41
CA VAL A 153 -5.01 15.28 -17.16
C VAL A 153 -4.15 14.45 -16.21
N ALA A 154 -4.55 13.21 -15.98
CA ALA A 154 -3.69 12.21 -15.36
C ALA A 154 -2.32 12.24 -16.04
N ALA A 155 -1.23 12.39 -15.29
CA ALA A 155 0.09 12.25 -15.90
C ALA A 155 0.15 10.89 -16.62
N PRO A 156 0.80 10.80 -17.79
CA PRO A 156 0.88 9.53 -18.50
C PRO A 156 1.42 8.46 -17.54
N ALA A 157 0.73 7.32 -17.48
CA ALA A 157 1.17 6.21 -16.67
C ALA A 157 2.62 5.84 -17.07
N PRO A 158 3.50 5.53 -16.11
CA PRO A 158 4.83 5.06 -16.43
C PRO A 158 4.75 3.78 -17.26
N ALA A 159 5.75 3.57 -18.12
CA ALA A 159 5.85 2.34 -18.90
C ALA A 159 5.98 1.08 -18.02
N ASP A 160 6.57 1.25 -16.83
CA ASP A 160 6.76 0.21 -15.83
C ASP A 160 6.44 0.77 -14.43
N TRP A 161 5.32 0.32 -13.85
CA TRP A 161 4.90 0.73 -12.52
C TRP A 161 5.81 0.23 -11.41
N SER A 162 6.42 -0.95 -11.54
CA SER A 162 7.30 -1.47 -10.51
C SER A 162 8.56 -0.61 -10.40
N THR A 163 9.20 -0.33 -11.54
CA THR A 163 10.35 0.57 -11.62
C THR A 163 10.02 1.95 -11.06
N ALA A 164 8.88 2.54 -11.49
CA ALA A 164 8.46 3.85 -11.02
C ALA A 164 8.20 3.89 -9.51
N ILE A 165 7.58 2.85 -8.93
CA ILE A 165 7.33 2.76 -7.48
C ILE A 165 8.63 2.59 -6.70
N VAL A 166 9.56 1.75 -7.15
CA VAL A 166 10.86 1.57 -6.49
C VAL A 166 11.66 2.87 -6.54
N ASP A 167 11.81 3.49 -7.71
CA ASP A 167 12.56 4.74 -7.87
C ASP A 167 11.95 5.86 -6.99
N SER A 168 10.62 5.96 -6.98
CA SER A 168 9.91 6.96 -6.18
C SER A 168 10.05 6.73 -4.68
N THR A 169 10.03 5.47 -4.23
CA THR A 169 10.10 5.12 -2.81
C THR A 169 11.53 5.27 -2.29
N THR A 170 12.51 4.77 -3.03
CA THR A 170 13.95 4.88 -2.67
C THR A 170 14.42 6.33 -2.66
N ALA A 171 13.88 7.20 -3.52
CA ALA A 171 14.12 8.64 -3.47
C ALA A 171 13.55 9.31 -2.21
N ARG A 172 12.46 8.78 -1.64
CA ARG A 172 11.82 9.30 -0.42
C ARG A 172 12.39 8.70 0.87
N ARG A 173 12.89 7.47 0.79
CA ARG A 173 13.33 6.66 1.93
C ARG A 173 14.69 6.07 1.63
N PRO A 174 15.80 6.64 2.14
CA PRO A 174 17.11 6.03 2.03
C PRO A 174 17.15 4.65 2.70
N ALA A 175 17.97 3.72 2.18
CA ALA A 175 18.04 2.34 2.69
C ALA A 175 18.34 2.24 4.19
N ALA A 176 19.25 3.08 4.69
CA ALA A 176 19.60 3.15 6.13
C ALA A 176 18.46 3.64 7.03
N SER A 177 17.40 4.25 6.47
CA SER A 177 16.22 4.68 7.22
C SER A 177 15.16 3.58 7.39
N LEU A 178 15.32 2.45 6.70
CA LEU A 178 14.45 1.29 6.83
C LEU A 178 14.92 0.44 8.01
N GLY A 179 13.99 -0.14 8.76
CA GLY A 179 14.28 -1.06 9.87
C GLY A 179 14.26 -2.53 9.44
N LEU A 180 14.30 -3.42 10.45
CA LEU A 180 14.15 -4.87 10.28
C LEU A 180 12.68 -5.34 10.27
N GLY A 181 11.72 -4.42 10.38
CA GLY A 181 10.30 -4.76 10.40
C GLY A 181 9.82 -5.33 9.07
N TYR A 182 8.82 -6.22 9.11
CA TYR A 182 8.35 -6.93 7.92
C TYR A 182 7.90 -6.01 6.77
N THR A 183 7.36 -4.82 7.04
CA THR A 183 6.91 -3.92 5.98
C THR A 183 8.06 -3.45 5.11
N ASP A 184 9.20 -3.15 5.75
CA ASP A 184 10.41 -2.74 5.07
C ASP A 184 11.03 -3.92 4.32
N ALA A 185 11.10 -5.09 4.97
CA ALA A 185 11.57 -6.32 4.36
C ALA A 185 10.74 -6.75 3.13
N LEU A 186 9.42 -6.56 3.17
CA LEU A 186 8.53 -6.85 2.06
C LEU A 186 8.78 -5.92 0.87
N PHE A 187 8.94 -4.62 1.12
CA PHE A 187 9.29 -3.66 0.06
C PHE A 187 10.66 -3.98 -0.54
N LEU A 188 11.65 -4.32 0.29
CA LEU A 188 12.98 -4.75 -0.17
C LEU A 188 12.90 -6.03 -1.00
N TYR A 189 12.09 -7.02 -0.59
CA TYR A 189 11.87 -8.23 -1.38
C TYR A 189 11.20 -7.91 -2.72
N GLY A 190 10.18 -7.05 -2.74
CA GLY A 190 9.58 -6.57 -3.99
C GLY A 190 10.59 -5.85 -4.88
N THR A 191 11.47 -5.03 -4.30
CA THR A 191 12.57 -4.34 -5.01
C THR A 191 13.57 -5.32 -5.61
N HIS A 192 13.88 -6.43 -4.92
CA HIS A 192 14.67 -7.52 -5.48
C HIS A 192 13.99 -8.16 -6.70
N LEU A 193 12.68 -8.36 -6.69
CA LEU A 193 11.99 -8.90 -7.87
C LEU A 193 12.12 -7.99 -9.10
N VAL A 194 12.10 -6.66 -8.89
CA VAL A 194 12.38 -5.68 -9.95
C VAL A 194 13.84 -5.77 -10.40
N HIS A 195 14.79 -5.89 -9.46
CA HIS A 195 16.20 -6.12 -9.78
C HIS A 195 16.40 -7.36 -10.66
N GLU A 196 15.84 -8.50 -10.24
CA GLU A 196 15.98 -9.79 -10.94
C GLU A 196 15.49 -9.69 -12.40
N ARG A 197 14.40 -8.97 -12.64
CA ARG A 197 13.86 -8.77 -14.00
C ARG A 197 14.69 -7.79 -14.82
N THR A 198 15.05 -6.65 -14.23
CA THR A 198 15.64 -5.52 -14.97
C THR A 198 17.16 -5.60 -15.11
N GLY A 199 17.82 -6.31 -14.20
CA GLY A 199 19.27 -6.30 -14.04
C GLY A 199 19.83 -4.95 -13.59
N ASP A 200 18.99 -3.99 -13.17
CA ASP A 200 19.47 -2.66 -12.74
C ASP A 200 20.19 -2.78 -11.38
N PRO A 201 21.51 -2.50 -11.31
CA PRO A 201 22.29 -2.69 -10.09
C PRO A 201 21.85 -1.75 -8.96
N ARG A 202 21.22 -0.60 -9.25
CA ARG A 202 20.78 0.36 -8.22
C ARG A 202 19.86 -0.27 -7.18
N TYR A 203 19.05 -1.24 -7.59
CA TYR A 203 18.10 -1.91 -6.72
C TYR A 203 18.80 -2.88 -5.77
N LEU A 204 19.76 -3.67 -6.26
CA LEU A 204 20.59 -4.52 -5.40
C LEU A 204 21.46 -3.68 -4.46
N ASP A 205 22.03 -2.56 -4.96
CA ASP A 205 22.80 -1.63 -4.13
C ASP A 205 21.96 -1.07 -2.98
N TYR A 206 20.69 -0.76 -3.23
CA TYR A 206 19.75 -0.30 -2.20
C TYR A 206 19.48 -1.38 -1.14
N LEU A 207 19.25 -2.63 -1.56
CA LEU A 207 19.12 -3.77 -0.63
C LEU A 207 20.40 -3.99 0.18
N LYS A 208 21.56 -3.93 -0.48
CA LYS A 208 22.86 -4.13 0.15
C LYS A 208 23.15 -3.03 1.16
N ALA A 209 22.86 -1.77 0.86
CA ALA A 209 23.03 -0.66 1.80
C ALA A 209 22.19 -0.84 3.08
N TRP A 210 20.98 -1.41 2.95
CA TRP A 210 20.18 -1.82 4.11
C TRP A 210 20.83 -2.99 4.88
N GLY A 211 21.24 -4.05 4.17
CA GLY A 211 21.93 -5.19 4.78
C GLY A 211 23.20 -4.78 5.53
N ASP A 212 23.99 -3.88 4.95
CA ASP A 212 25.22 -3.33 5.52
C ASP A 212 24.96 -2.58 6.82
N ALA A 213 23.82 -1.90 6.95
CA ALA A 213 23.43 -1.15 8.13
C ALA A 213 22.88 -2.04 9.27
N HIS A 214 22.30 -3.21 8.95
CA HIS A 214 21.57 -4.04 9.92
C HIS A 214 22.23 -5.37 10.26
N VAL A 215 23.23 -5.81 9.48
CA VAL A 215 23.85 -7.13 9.66
C VAL A 215 25.34 -6.98 9.94
N ALA A 216 25.71 -7.27 11.19
CA ALA A 216 27.10 -7.35 11.64
C ALA A 216 27.86 -8.50 10.97
N ALA A 217 29.19 -8.47 11.04
CA ALA A 217 30.05 -9.47 10.40
C ALA A 217 29.78 -10.92 10.86
N ASP A 218 29.32 -11.10 12.11
CA ASP A 218 28.95 -12.41 12.68
C ASP A 218 27.49 -12.81 12.39
N GLY A 219 26.78 -12.06 11.53
CA GLY A 219 25.36 -12.21 11.23
C GLY A 219 24.42 -11.68 12.31
N GLY A 220 24.93 -11.01 13.35
CA GLY A 220 24.11 -10.38 14.37
C GLY A 220 23.30 -9.20 13.82
N THR A 221 22.04 -9.10 14.24
CA THR A 221 21.11 -8.02 13.82
C THR A 221 20.56 -7.20 14.98
N GLY A 222 20.93 -7.55 16.22
CA GLY A 222 20.34 -6.98 17.43
C GLY A 222 18.89 -7.40 17.73
N SER A 223 18.24 -8.16 16.84
CA SER A 223 16.90 -8.71 17.06
C SER A 223 16.94 -9.99 17.88
N SER A 224 16.04 -10.12 18.88
CA SER A 224 15.80 -11.38 19.59
C SER A 224 14.95 -12.37 18.81
N TYR A 225 14.32 -11.89 17.72
CA TYR A 225 13.36 -12.65 16.91
C TYR A 225 12.22 -13.25 17.75
N ASP A 226 11.70 -12.48 18.72
CA ASP A 226 10.57 -12.84 19.58
C ASP A 226 9.20 -12.45 18.99
N ASN A 227 9.18 -11.89 17.80
CA ASN A 227 8.00 -11.60 17.01
C ASN A 227 8.21 -12.15 15.60
N LEU A 228 7.26 -12.93 15.07
CA LEU A 228 7.33 -13.43 13.71
C LEU A 228 7.47 -12.30 12.69
N ASP A 229 6.92 -11.10 12.95
CA ASP A 229 7.08 -9.90 12.13
C ASP A 229 8.54 -9.49 11.86
N THR A 230 9.48 -9.90 12.72
CA THR A 230 10.91 -9.60 12.50
C THR A 230 11.62 -10.67 11.66
N MET A 231 10.94 -11.76 11.33
CA MET A 231 11.51 -12.90 10.60
C MET A 231 11.35 -12.79 9.10
N LEU A 232 10.44 -11.93 8.59
CA LEU A 232 10.27 -11.74 7.14
C LEU A 232 11.55 -11.22 6.47
N ALA A 233 12.34 -10.41 7.21
CA ALA A 233 13.67 -9.95 6.84
C ALA A 233 14.62 -11.09 6.45
N GLY A 234 14.40 -12.30 6.96
CA GLY A 234 15.14 -13.50 6.56
C GLY A 234 15.09 -13.77 5.05
N ASN A 235 13.98 -13.45 4.36
CA ASN A 235 13.93 -13.57 2.91
C ASN A 235 14.92 -12.64 2.21
N VAL A 236 15.09 -11.41 2.71
CA VAL A 236 16.05 -10.44 2.16
C VAL A 236 17.48 -10.87 2.47
N PHE A 237 17.73 -11.46 3.64
CA PHE A 237 19.05 -12.04 3.96
C PHE A 237 19.41 -13.20 3.02
N LEU A 238 18.45 -14.07 2.67
CA LEU A 238 18.68 -15.12 1.68
C LEU A 238 19.02 -14.55 0.30
N VAL A 239 18.31 -13.50 -0.13
CA VAL A 239 18.61 -12.78 -1.37
C VAL A 239 20.02 -12.21 -1.34
N LEU A 240 20.37 -11.44 -0.30
CA LEU A 240 21.69 -10.83 -0.20
C LEU A 240 22.81 -11.88 -0.13
N ALA A 241 22.59 -13.00 0.56
CA ALA A 241 23.56 -14.09 0.60
C ALA A 241 23.84 -14.66 -0.79
N GLU A 242 22.80 -14.83 -1.62
CA GLU A 242 22.92 -15.35 -2.98
C GLU A 242 23.57 -14.33 -3.93
N GLU A 243 23.09 -13.09 -3.93
CA GLU A 243 23.53 -12.04 -4.85
C GLU A 243 24.96 -11.54 -4.57
N THR A 244 25.38 -11.56 -3.30
CA THR A 244 26.69 -10.98 -2.90
C THR A 244 27.72 -12.03 -2.50
N GLY A 245 27.30 -13.24 -2.12
CA GLY A 245 28.17 -14.26 -1.53
C GLY A 245 28.70 -13.91 -0.13
N GLU A 246 28.27 -12.80 0.49
CA GLU A 246 28.77 -12.41 1.80
C GLU A 246 28.22 -13.31 2.93
N GLN A 247 29.12 -13.99 3.64
CA GLN A 247 28.77 -14.99 4.66
C GLN A 247 27.88 -14.46 5.79
N ARG A 248 27.99 -13.18 6.15
CA ARG A 248 27.18 -12.58 7.23
C ARG A 248 25.68 -12.67 6.99
N TYR A 249 25.24 -12.64 5.74
CA TYR A 249 23.81 -12.76 5.41
C TYR A 249 23.31 -14.19 5.59
N THR A 250 24.11 -15.19 5.21
CA THR A 250 23.86 -16.60 5.52
C THR A 250 23.80 -16.83 7.03
N LEU A 251 24.69 -16.21 7.80
CA LEU A 251 24.69 -16.29 9.26
C LEU A 251 23.43 -15.64 9.87
N ALA A 252 23.02 -14.47 9.38
CA ALA A 252 21.80 -13.79 9.82
C ALA A 252 20.54 -14.64 9.56
N ALA A 253 20.41 -15.19 8.36
CA ALA A 253 19.34 -16.13 8.02
C ALA A 253 19.37 -17.38 8.92
N THR A 254 20.55 -17.94 9.17
CA THR A 254 20.73 -19.11 10.04
C THR A 254 20.28 -18.85 11.47
N ARG A 255 20.50 -17.65 12.01
CA ARG A 255 20.03 -17.27 13.35
C ARG A 255 18.50 -17.27 13.44
N ILE A 256 17.79 -16.79 12.41
CA ILE A 256 16.32 -16.86 12.36
C ILE A 256 15.86 -18.32 12.31
N ARG A 257 16.46 -19.14 11.45
CA ARG A 257 16.16 -20.58 11.37
C ARG A 257 16.35 -21.29 12.71
N GLN A 258 17.45 -21.01 13.40
CA GLN A 258 17.75 -21.57 14.71
C GLN A 258 16.72 -21.12 15.74
N ARG A 259 16.32 -19.84 15.76
CA ARG A 259 15.28 -19.35 16.66
C ARG A 259 13.97 -20.13 16.49
N LEU A 260 13.57 -20.44 15.26
CA LEU A 260 12.33 -21.19 14.96
C LEU A 260 12.31 -22.61 15.56
N THR A 261 13.45 -23.20 15.90
CA THR A 261 13.49 -24.52 16.58
C THR A 261 12.98 -24.47 18.02
N THR A 262 13.16 -23.33 18.71
CA THR A 262 12.79 -23.11 20.11
C THR A 262 11.66 -22.11 20.27
N TYR A 263 11.01 -21.73 19.16
CA TYR A 263 9.98 -20.70 19.16
C TYR A 263 8.72 -21.21 19.87
N PRO A 264 8.05 -20.41 20.72
CA PRO A 264 6.84 -20.82 21.44
C PRO A 264 5.69 -21.22 20.51
N ARG A 265 4.87 -22.14 21.00
CA ARG A 265 3.79 -22.77 20.22
C ARG A 265 2.48 -22.90 21.00
N THR A 266 1.36 -23.00 20.30
CA THR A 266 0.10 -23.56 20.82
C THR A 266 0.25 -25.03 21.17
N THR A 267 -0.72 -25.62 21.86
CA THR A 267 -0.65 -27.03 22.28
C THR A 267 -0.58 -28.02 21.11
N ASP A 268 -1.14 -27.66 19.95
CA ASP A 268 -1.07 -28.42 18.70
C ASP A 268 0.11 -27.99 17.79
N GLY A 269 1.00 -27.16 18.32
CA GLY A 269 2.30 -26.87 17.73
C GLY A 269 2.36 -25.72 16.74
N GLY A 270 1.31 -24.90 16.61
CA GLY A 270 1.32 -23.67 15.80
C GLY A 270 2.19 -22.58 16.44
N PHE A 271 3.03 -21.89 15.68
CA PHE A 271 3.87 -20.80 16.20
C PHE A 271 3.01 -19.67 16.75
N LEU A 272 3.36 -19.14 17.93
CA LEU A 272 2.68 -17.94 18.41
C LEU A 272 2.99 -16.75 17.50
N HIS A 273 2.09 -15.79 17.35
CA HIS A 273 2.41 -14.60 16.54
C HIS A 273 3.56 -13.77 17.16
N ASN A 274 3.56 -13.67 18.49
CA ASN A 274 4.59 -13.05 19.30
C ASN A 274 4.76 -13.89 20.58
N VAL A 275 5.97 -13.99 21.13
CA VAL A 275 6.21 -14.77 22.37
C VAL A 275 5.39 -14.28 23.56
N SER A 276 4.99 -13.00 23.57
CA SER A 276 4.13 -12.40 24.59
C SER A 276 2.63 -12.68 24.38
N PHE A 277 2.23 -13.20 23.21
CA PHE A 277 0.84 -13.48 22.86
C PHE A 277 0.51 -14.95 23.08
N THR A 278 0.33 -15.34 24.35
CA THR A 278 0.05 -16.72 24.75
C THR A 278 -1.12 -17.32 23.96
N GLY A 279 -0.87 -18.45 23.28
CA GLY A 279 -1.89 -19.23 22.57
C GLY A 279 -2.44 -18.59 21.30
N GLN A 280 -1.86 -17.48 20.80
CA GLN A 280 -2.42 -16.75 19.67
C GLN A 280 -1.76 -17.07 18.33
N LEU A 281 -2.59 -17.48 17.37
CA LEU A 281 -2.23 -17.61 15.95
C LEU A 281 -2.88 -16.46 15.18
N TRP A 282 -2.10 -15.68 14.45
CA TRP A 282 -2.61 -14.61 13.57
C TRP A 282 -2.23 -14.95 12.14
N ALA A 283 -3.16 -14.89 11.18
CA ALA A 283 -2.92 -15.34 9.81
C ALA A 283 -1.67 -14.68 9.18
N ASP A 284 -1.38 -13.43 9.57
CA ASP A 284 -0.19 -12.66 9.25
C ASP A 284 1.11 -13.44 9.52
N GLY A 285 1.22 -14.02 10.71
CA GLY A 285 2.41 -14.73 11.17
C GLY A 285 2.83 -15.91 10.28
N ALA A 286 1.88 -16.50 9.54
CA ALA A 286 2.20 -17.54 8.56
C ALA A 286 3.11 -16.99 7.45
N PHE A 287 2.83 -15.82 6.92
CA PHE A 287 3.65 -15.20 5.87
C PHE A 287 5.00 -14.71 6.40
N MET A 288 5.05 -14.24 7.64
CA MET A 288 6.28 -13.66 8.18
C MET A 288 7.41 -14.71 8.34
N ALA A 289 7.07 -15.98 8.53
CA ALA A 289 8.06 -17.03 8.81
C ALA A 289 8.07 -18.20 7.80
N GLN A 290 6.92 -18.67 7.32
CA GLN A 290 6.88 -19.95 6.58
C GLN A 290 7.55 -19.90 5.19
N PRO A 291 7.35 -18.85 4.36
CA PRO A 291 8.08 -18.69 3.11
C PRO A 291 9.59 -18.62 3.32
N PHE A 292 10.03 -17.88 4.35
CA PHE A 292 11.45 -17.80 4.72
C PHE A 292 11.99 -19.19 5.08
N LEU A 293 11.32 -19.92 5.97
CA LEU A 293 11.76 -21.23 6.44
C LEU A 293 11.90 -22.21 5.27
N ALA A 294 10.90 -22.28 4.39
CA ALA A 294 10.94 -23.15 3.23
C ALA A 294 12.07 -22.74 2.25
N ARG A 295 12.25 -21.45 1.96
CA ARG A 295 13.34 -20.95 1.11
C ARG A 295 14.72 -21.21 1.72
N TYR A 296 14.88 -21.08 3.03
CA TYR A 296 16.11 -21.42 3.75
C TYR A 296 16.43 -22.91 3.55
N GLY A 297 15.45 -23.78 3.77
CA GLY A 297 15.56 -25.22 3.57
C GLY A 297 16.01 -25.61 2.17
N ALA A 298 15.49 -24.92 1.16
CA ALA A 298 15.83 -25.15 -0.25
C ALA A 298 17.22 -24.63 -0.66
N ARG A 299 17.68 -23.52 -0.07
CA ARG A 299 18.90 -22.81 -0.52
C ARG A 299 20.16 -23.14 0.29
N ILE A 300 20.02 -23.29 1.60
CA ILE A 300 21.17 -23.45 2.52
C ILE A 300 21.28 -24.88 3.02
N GLY A 301 20.16 -25.56 3.28
CA GLY A 301 20.10 -26.92 3.81
C GLY A 301 19.01 -27.06 4.87
N ASP A 302 18.79 -28.28 5.36
CA ASP A 302 17.67 -28.65 6.27
C ASP A 302 16.28 -28.71 5.60
N GLY A 303 16.26 -28.94 4.28
CA GLY A 303 15.04 -28.96 3.46
C GLY A 303 13.91 -29.82 4.05
N ALA A 304 14.16 -31.09 4.38
CA ALA A 304 13.12 -31.98 4.90
C ALA A 304 12.43 -31.41 6.15
N ALA A 305 13.18 -31.05 7.20
CA ALA A 305 12.59 -30.53 8.43
C ALA A 305 11.97 -29.13 8.23
N ALA A 306 12.56 -28.28 7.40
CA ALA A 306 12.03 -26.96 7.09
C ALA A 306 10.69 -27.05 6.31
N PHE A 307 10.60 -27.96 5.34
CA PHE A 307 9.39 -28.21 4.56
C PHE A 307 8.28 -28.85 5.40
N ASP A 308 8.62 -29.85 6.21
CA ASP A 308 7.67 -30.47 7.13
C ASP A 308 7.10 -29.44 8.11
N GLU A 309 7.96 -28.62 8.71
CA GLU A 309 7.54 -27.60 9.64
C GLU A 309 6.70 -26.50 8.95
N ALA A 310 7.15 -25.97 7.81
CA ALA A 310 6.41 -24.93 7.09
C ALA A 310 5.01 -25.39 6.66
N THR A 311 4.91 -26.61 6.14
CA THR A 311 3.61 -27.18 5.74
C THR A 311 2.72 -27.47 6.94
N ARG A 312 3.28 -27.99 8.05
CA ARG A 312 2.52 -28.23 9.28
C ARG A 312 1.97 -26.93 9.87
N GLN A 313 2.75 -25.85 9.89
CA GLN A 313 2.29 -24.54 10.34
C GLN A 313 1.10 -24.04 9.53
N LEU A 314 1.18 -24.09 8.20
CA LEU A 314 0.08 -23.67 7.34
C LEU A 314 -1.18 -24.52 7.57
N ILE A 315 -1.04 -25.84 7.73
CA ILE A 315 -2.18 -26.73 8.02
C ILE A 315 -2.81 -26.42 9.37
N THR A 316 -2.00 -26.24 10.43
CA THR A 316 -2.48 -25.89 11.77
C THR A 316 -3.22 -24.55 11.76
N TYR A 317 -2.63 -23.51 11.18
CA TYR A 317 -3.26 -22.20 11.08
C TYR A 317 -4.57 -22.27 10.29
N PHE A 318 -4.57 -22.95 9.14
CA PHE A 318 -5.78 -23.12 8.34
C PHE A 318 -6.89 -23.84 9.12
N GLY A 319 -6.55 -24.86 9.90
CA GLY A 319 -7.49 -25.60 10.74
C GLY A 319 -8.25 -24.74 11.74
N HIS A 320 -7.56 -23.78 12.37
CA HIS A 320 -8.16 -22.86 13.35
C HIS A 320 -8.81 -21.63 12.73
N LEU A 321 -8.24 -21.09 11.66
CA LEU A 321 -8.63 -19.78 11.13
C LEU A 321 -9.68 -19.85 10.03
N ARG A 322 -9.88 -21.00 9.37
CA ARG A 322 -10.86 -21.10 8.27
C ARG A 322 -12.25 -20.64 8.69
N SER A 323 -12.85 -19.79 7.88
CA SER A 323 -14.20 -19.28 8.09
C SER A 323 -15.18 -19.94 7.11
N PRO A 324 -16.48 -20.04 7.47
CA PRO A 324 -17.51 -20.57 6.58
C PRO A 324 -17.68 -19.78 5.27
N ASP A 325 -17.18 -18.55 5.21
CA ASP A 325 -17.31 -17.67 4.05
C ASP A 325 -16.33 -17.98 2.91
N GLY A 326 -15.45 -18.98 3.08
CA GLY A 326 -14.39 -19.31 2.13
C GLY A 326 -13.11 -18.48 2.34
N MET A 327 -12.93 -17.92 3.54
CA MET A 327 -11.84 -17.02 3.92
C MET A 327 -11.22 -17.48 5.25
N LEU A 328 -10.43 -16.62 5.90
CA LEU A 328 -9.89 -16.88 7.24
C LEU A 328 -10.27 -15.75 8.20
N PHE A 329 -10.62 -16.12 9.43
CA PHE A 329 -10.58 -15.18 10.55
C PHE A 329 -9.17 -14.61 10.70
N HIS A 330 -9.05 -13.36 11.17
CA HIS A 330 -7.74 -12.73 11.36
C HIS A 330 -6.88 -13.52 12.35
N ALA A 331 -7.44 -13.92 13.49
CA ALA A 331 -6.70 -14.59 14.54
C ALA A 331 -7.50 -15.65 15.30
N TYR A 332 -6.78 -16.44 16.07
CA TYR A 332 -7.28 -17.46 17.00
C TYR A 332 -6.50 -17.35 18.31
N ASP A 333 -7.19 -17.47 19.45
CA ASP A 333 -6.62 -17.57 20.80
C ASP A 333 -7.06 -18.89 21.44
N GLU A 334 -6.11 -19.81 21.60
CA GLU A 334 -6.30 -21.12 22.23
C GLU A 334 -6.85 -21.01 23.66
N THR A 335 -6.48 -19.96 24.38
CA THR A 335 -6.92 -19.75 25.76
C THR A 335 -8.32 -19.17 25.85
N ARG A 336 -8.80 -18.56 24.75
CA ARG A 336 -10.07 -17.81 24.65
C ARG A 336 -10.20 -16.69 25.69
N LYS A 337 -9.08 -16.12 26.14
CA LYS A 337 -9.04 -15.08 27.18
C LYS A 337 -9.01 -13.68 26.59
N GLN A 338 -8.59 -13.53 25.33
CA GLN A 338 -8.63 -12.24 24.67
C GLN A 338 -10.06 -11.73 24.51
N ALA A 339 -10.27 -10.43 24.71
CA ALA A 339 -11.61 -9.82 24.63
C ALA A 339 -12.25 -9.96 23.24
N TRP A 340 -11.45 -10.11 22.18
CA TRP A 340 -11.93 -10.35 20.82
C TRP A 340 -12.21 -11.83 20.54
N ALA A 341 -11.73 -12.77 21.36
CA ALA A 341 -11.80 -14.19 21.07
C ALA A 341 -13.23 -14.71 21.29
N ASN A 342 -13.74 -15.44 20.31
CA ASN A 342 -15.00 -16.15 20.44
C ASN A 342 -14.89 -17.19 21.60
N PRO A 343 -15.84 -17.21 22.56
CA PRO A 343 -15.73 -18.07 23.74
C PRO A 343 -15.85 -19.57 23.43
N THR A 344 -16.32 -19.95 22.24
CA THR A 344 -16.41 -21.34 21.78
C THR A 344 -15.25 -21.69 20.86
N THR A 345 -15.04 -20.90 19.81
CA THR A 345 -14.08 -21.23 18.74
C THR A 345 -12.68 -20.64 18.95
N GLY A 346 -12.52 -19.64 19.84
CA GLY A 346 -11.28 -18.90 20.02
C GLY A 346 -10.94 -17.91 18.89
N THR A 347 -11.72 -17.88 17.80
CA THR A 347 -11.44 -17.05 16.63
C THR A 347 -11.80 -15.58 16.85
N SER A 348 -11.14 -14.69 16.12
CA SER A 348 -11.47 -13.27 16.04
C SER A 348 -12.84 -13.03 15.41
N PRO A 349 -13.50 -11.90 15.68
CA PRO A 349 -14.88 -11.68 15.23
C PRO A 349 -14.97 -11.41 13.73
N GLU A 350 -13.87 -11.00 13.09
CA GLU A 350 -13.86 -10.56 11.71
C GLU A 350 -12.87 -11.33 10.82
N VAL A 351 -13.24 -11.41 9.55
CA VAL A 351 -12.34 -11.75 8.44
C VAL A 351 -11.74 -10.42 7.95
N TRP A 352 -10.45 -10.22 8.16
CA TRP A 352 -9.75 -9.02 7.69
C TRP A 352 -8.92 -9.32 6.45
N CYS A 353 -9.12 -8.54 5.37
CA CYS A 353 -8.64 -8.93 4.05
C CYS A 353 -7.12 -9.12 3.96
N ARG A 354 -6.31 -8.26 4.59
CA ARG A 354 -4.84 -8.38 4.49
C ARG A 354 -4.30 -9.60 5.24
N ALA A 355 -4.85 -9.93 6.41
CA ALA A 355 -4.49 -11.16 7.12
C ALA A 355 -4.70 -12.42 6.26
N VAL A 356 -5.83 -12.48 5.53
CA VAL A 356 -6.08 -13.55 4.56
C VAL A 356 -5.08 -13.51 3.40
N GLY A 357 -4.68 -12.31 2.97
CA GLY A 357 -3.77 -12.09 1.85
C GLY A 357 -2.38 -12.64 2.15
N TRP A 358 -1.88 -12.36 3.35
CA TRP A 358 -0.65 -12.95 3.86
C TRP A 358 -0.68 -14.46 3.81
N PHE A 359 -1.75 -15.06 4.30
CA PHE A 359 -1.86 -16.51 4.33
C PHE A 359 -1.90 -17.13 2.93
N GLY A 360 -2.61 -16.49 1.99
CA GLY A 360 -2.63 -16.90 0.59
C GLY A 360 -1.25 -16.87 -0.06
N MET A 361 -0.53 -15.75 0.10
CA MET A 361 0.85 -15.61 -0.39
C MET A 361 1.77 -16.65 0.23
N ALA A 362 1.66 -16.87 1.55
CA ALA A 362 2.51 -17.82 2.26
C ALA A 362 2.33 -19.24 1.72
N THR A 363 1.08 -19.64 1.49
CA THR A 363 0.73 -20.98 1.01
C THR A 363 1.29 -21.21 -0.40
N VAL A 364 1.15 -20.24 -1.29
CA VAL A 364 1.67 -20.34 -2.66
C VAL A 364 3.19 -20.31 -2.68
N ASP A 365 3.84 -19.42 -1.93
CA ASP A 365 5.29 -19.31 -1.87
C ASP A 365 5.94 -20.59 -1.32
N VAL A 366 5.33 -21.24 -0.31
CA VAL A 366 5.80 -22.53 0.20
C VAL A 366 5.61 -23.63 -0.85
N LEU A 367 4.47 -23.66 -1.57
CA LEU A 367 4.25 -24.61 -2.67
C LEU A 367 5.26 -24.48 -3.81
N GLU A 368 5.85 -23.29 -4.05
CA GLU A 368 6.86 -23.09 -5.09
C GLU A 368 8.18 -23.79 -4.81
N VAL A 369 8.53 -24.01 -3.55
CA VAL A 369 9.80 -24.63 -3.14
C VAL A 369 9.64 -26.06 -2.62
N LEU A 370 8.40 -26.50 -2.40
CA LEU A 370 8.09 -27.80 -1.85
C LEU A 370 8.35 -28.93 -2.88
N PRO A 371 8.95 -30.07 -2.48
CA PRO A 371 9.05 -31.24 -3.34
C PRO A 371 7.66 -31.68 -3.86
N PRO A 372 7.53 -32.07 -5.15
CA PRO A 372 6.24 -32.46 -5.73
C PRO A 372 5.55 -33.64 -5.03
N ASP A 373 6.31 -34.50 -4.37
CA ASP A 373 5.89 -35.71 -3.66
C ASP A 373 5.73 -35.52 -2.14
N HIS A 374 5.93 -34.30 -1.63
CA HIS A 374 5.80 -34.01 -0.21
C HIS A 374 4.38 -34.36 0.31
N PRO A 375 4.24 -35.08 1.43
CA PRO A 375 2.94 -35.64 1.87
C PRO A 375 1.88 -34.58 2.13
N ASN A 376 2.28 -33.41 2.64
CA ASN A 376 1.37 -32.30 2.93
C ASN A 376 0.99 -31.44 1.71
N ARG A 377 1.56 -31.71 0.52
CA ARG A 377 1.34 -30.86 -0.67
C ARG A 377 -0.13 -30.80 -1.07
N ALA A 378 -0.84 -31.93 -1.02
CA ALA A 378 -2.26 -31.99 -1.35
C ALA A 378 -3.12 -31.13 -0.42
N ALA A 379 -2.79 -31.06 0.87
CA ALA A 379 -3.50 -30.21 1.83
C ALA A 379 -3.32 -28.72 1.50
N LEU A 380 -2.12 -28.29 1.15
CA LEU A 380 -1.85 -26.90 0.75
C LEU A 380 -2.55 -26.54 -0.56
N LEU A 381 -2.64 -27.46 -1.53
CA LEU A 381 -3.43 -27.23 -2.74
C LEU A 381 -4.92 -27.04 -2.42
N GLY A 382 -5.47 -27.84 -1.51
CA GLY A 382 -6.85 -27.67 -1.03
C GLY A 382 -7.07 -26.32 -0.33
N THR A 383 -6.08 -25.83 0.42
CA THR A 383 -6.08 -24.48 0.99
C THR A 383 -6.13 -23.40 -0.09
N VAL A 384 -5.30 -23.50 -1.14
CA VAL A 384 -5.30 -22.55 -2.26
C VAL A 384 -6.65 -22.54 -2.97
N GLU A 385 -7.24 -23.72 -3.22
CA GLU A 385 -8.57 -23.84 -3.80
C GLU A 385 -9.65 -23.17 -2.95
N HIS A 386 -9.64 -23.43 -1.64
CA HIS A 386 -10.57 -22.81 -0.69
C HIS A 386 -10.50 -21.28 -0.73
N LEU A 387 -9.29 -20.73 -0.65
CA LEU A 387 -9.08 -19.28 -0.69
C LEU A 387 -9.48 -18.68 -2.04
N ALA A 388 -9.16 -19.34 -3.16
CA ALA A 388 -9.53 -18.87 -4.49
C ALA A 388 -11.05 -18.80 -4.68
N GLN A 389 -11.79 -19.78 -4.16
CA GLN A 389 -13.26 -19.75 -4.14
C GLN A 389 -13.78 -18.55 -3.35
N GLY A 390 -13.23 -18.29 -2.17
CA GLY A 390 -13.55 -17.08 -1.39
C GLY A 390 -13.23 -15.79 -2.13
N PHE A 391 -12.02 -15.67 -2.68
CA PHE A 391 -11.59 -14.50 -3.43
C PHE A 391 -12.51 -14.23 -4.61
N GLN A 392 -12.89 -15.25 -5.38
CA GLN A 392 -13.87 -15.08 -6.45
C GLN A 392 -15.24 -14.63 -5.93
N ARG A 393 -15.74 -15.26 -4.86
CA ARG A 393 -17.05 -14.97 -4.28
C ARG A 393 -17.19 -13.53 -3.79
N TRP A 394 -16.13 -12.99 -3.18
CA TRP A 394 -16.14 -11.70 -2.49
C TRP A 394 -15.48 -10.55 -3.28
N GLN A 395 -15.15 -10.77 -4.56
CA GLN A 395 -14.58 -9.73 -5.41
C GLN A 395 -15.63 -8.65 -5.73
N ALA A 396 -15.33 -7.39 -5.41
CA ALA A 396 -16.23 -6.27 -5.64
C ALA A 396 -16.47 -6.08 -7.15
N PRO A 397 -17.71 -6.17 -7.66
CA PRO A 397 -17.98 -6.06 -9.10
C PRO A 397 -17.51 -4.74 -9.71
N ALA A 398 -17.73 -3.63 -8.99
CA ALA A 398 -17.51 -2.26 -9.48
C ALA A 398 -16.03 -1.86 -9.56
N THR A 399 -15.13 -2.51 -8.84
CA THR A 399 -13.71 -2.12 -8.80
C THR A 399 -12.77 -3.26 -9.13
N GLY A 400 -13.24 -4.52 -9.10
CA GLY A 400 -12.38 -5.70 -9.18
C GLY A 400 -11.55 -5.97 -7.92
N ARG A 401 -11.56 -5.07 -6.94
CA ARG A 401 -10.81 -5.17 -5.66
C ARG A 401 -11.61 -5.91 -4.59
N TRP A 402 -11.03 -6.07 -3.41
CA TRP A 402 -11.68 -6.65 -2.22
C TRP A 402 -11.84 -5.65 -1.10
N PHE A 403 -12.91 -5.79 -0.34
CA PHE A 403 -13.21 -4.95 0.82
C PHE A 403 -12.29 -5.27 2.00
N GLN A 404 -11.98 -4.24 2.80
CA GLN A 404 -11.28 -4.34 4.09
C GLN A 404 -11.85 -5.48 4.96
N LEU A 405 -13.19 -5.58 5.01
CA LEU A 405 -13.91 -6.76 5.50
C LEU A 405 -14.60 -7.44 4.29
N PRO A 406 -14.00 -8.47 3.66
CA PRO A 406 -14.41 -8.94 2.34
C PRO A 406 -15.76 -9.67 2.35
N ALA A 407 -16.08 -10.36 3.44
CA ALA A 407 -17.37 -11.06 3.62
C ALA A 407 -18.54 -10.11 3.98
N LYS A 408 -18.30 -8.78 4.04
CA LYS A 408 -19.30 -7.77 4.39
C LYS A 408 -19.37 -6.62 3.35
N PRO A 409 -19.54 -6.90 2.05
CA PRO A 409 -19.44 -5.86 1.00
C PRO A 409 -20.54 -4.79 1.06
N GLY A 410 -21.70 -5.09 1.68
CA GLY A 410 -22.81 -4.15 1.85
C GLY A 410 -22.76 -3.33 3.14
N LEU A 411 -21.73 -3.51 3.97
CA LEU A 411 -21.62 -2.83 5.26
C LEU A 411 -21.27 -1.35 5.06
N ALA A 412 -22.05 -0.46 5.68
CA ALA A 412 -21.82 0.98 5.63
C ALA A 412 -20.42 1.34 6.15
N GLY A 413 -19.69 2.16 5.39
CA GLY A 413 -18.33 2.59 5.74
C GLY A 413 -17.23 1.59 5.37
N ASN A 414 -17.57 0.38 4.90
CA ASN A 414 -16.60 -0.53 4.30
C ASN A 414 -16.05 0.03 2.99
N TRP A 415 -14.86 -0.40 2.62
CA TRP A 415 -14.12 0.15 1.49
C TRP A 415 -13.18 -0.90 0.90
N THR A 416 -12.95 -0.85 -0.40
CA THR A 416 -11.98 -1.75 -1.03
C THR A 416 -10.56 -1.31 -0.66
N GLU A 417 -9.71 -2.27 -0.29
CA GLU A 417 -8.37 -2.06 0.25
C GLU A 417 -7.29 -2.58 -0.73
N THR A 418 -6.19 -1.83 -0.90
CA THR A 418 -5.24 -2.06 -1.99
C THR A 418 -4.26 -3.19 -1.70
N SER A 419 -3.70 -3.27 -0.49
CA SER A 419 -2.67 -4.28 -0.18
C SER A 419 -3.21 -5.71 -0.32
N CYS A 420 -4.35 -6.04 0.30
CA CYS A 420 -4.94 -7.37 0.20
C CYS A 420 -5.43 -7.69 -1.20
N SER A 421 -5.91 -6.69 -1.95
CA SER A 421 -6.27 -6.88 -3.36
C SER A 421 -5.05 -7.26 -4.20
N SER A 422 -3.88 -6.67 -3.94
CA SER A 422 -2.63 -7.08 -4.57
C SER A 422 -2.28 -8.52 -4.23
N MET A 423 -2.37 -8.90 -2.95
CA MET A 423 -2.05 -10.25 -2.47
C MET A 423 -2.98 -11.32 -3.06
N PHE A 424 -4.29 -11.05 -3.15
CA PHE A 424 -5.26 -11.99 -3.70
C PHE A 424 -5.04 -12.16 -5.20
N ALA A 425 -4.83 -11.07 -5.94
CA ALA A 425 -4.54 -11.12 -7.36
C ALA A 425 -3.24 -11.90 -7.65
N PHE A 426 -2.18 -11.66 -6.86
CA PHE A 426 -0.95 -12.44 -6.92
C PHE A 426 -1.20 -13.93 -6.66
N THR A 427 -1.85 -14.26 -5.54
CA THR A 427 -2.10 -15.65 -5.10
C THR A 427 -2.82 -16.43 -6.20
N VAL A 428 -3.90 -15.86 -6.75
CA VAL A 428 -4.69 -16.51 -7.81
C VAL A 428 -3.87 -16.62 -9.11
N SER A 429 -3.19 -15.54 -9.52
CA SER A 429 -2.37 -15.54 -10.75
C SER A 429 -1.29 -16.61 -10.70
N ARG A 430 -0.52 -16.65 -9.60
CA ARG A 430 0.56 -17.61 -9.42
C ARG A 430 0.03 -19.04 -9.32
N ALA A 431 -1.06 -19.26 -8.60
CA ALA A 431 -1.68 -20.59 -8.51
C ALA A 431 -2.20 -21.10 -9.87
N VAL A 432 -2.79 -20.24 -10.70
CA VAL A 432 -3.16 -20.60 -12.08
C VAL A 432 -1.93 -20.91 -12.92
N GLN A 433 -0.88 -20.07 -12.84
CA GLN A 433 0.35 -20.26 -13.58
C GLN A 433 1.04 -21.59 -13.26
N ARG A 434 1.08 -21.97 -11.97
CA ARG A 434 1.68 -23.23 -11.51
C ARG A 434 0.76 -24.45 -11.68
N GLY A 435 -0.43 -24.27 -12.24
CA GLY A 435 -1.41 -25.35 -12.45
C GLY A 435 -2.09 -25.85 -11.18
N TYR A 436 -2.02 -25.09 -10.08
CA TYR A 436 -2.71 -25.40 -8.83
C TYR A 436 -4.21 -25.08 -8.92
N LEU A 437 -4.57 -24.12 -9.77
CA LEU A 437 -5.95 -23.73 -10.07
C LEU A 437 -6.23 -23.81 -11.57
N PRO A 438 -7.48 -24.09 -11.98
CA PRO A 438 -7.86 -24.05 -13.38
C PRO A 438 -7.81 -22.63 -13.94
N ARG A 439 -7.56 -22.51 -15.26
CA ARG A 439 -7.49 -21.22 -15.97
C ARG A 439 -8.75 -20.35 -15.85
N THR A 440 -9.88 -20.93 -15.46
CA THR A 440 -11.15 -20.22 -15.18
C THR A 440 -11.03 -19.19 -14.05
N TYR A 441 -10.01 -19.27 -13.19
CA TYR A 441 -9.72 -18.27 -12.17
C TYR A 441 -8.92 -17.07 -12.68
N LEU A 442 -8.33 -17.14 -13.88
CA LEU A 442 -7.51 -16.04 -14.41
C LEU A 442 -8.26 -14.68 -14.47
N PRO A 443 -9.55 -14.61 -14.88
CA PRO A 443 -10.30 -13.37 -14.83
C PRO A 443 -10.41 -12.73 -13.44
N VAL A 444 -10.40 -13.53 -12.36
CA VAL A 444 -10.40 -13.01 -10.97
C VAL A 444 -9.11 -12.24 -10.71
N ALA A 445 -7.96 -12.85 -11.03
CA ALA A 445 -6.65 -12.20 -10.89
C ALA A 445 -6.52 -10.95 -11.77
N THR A 446 -6.91 -11.03 -13.05
CA THR A 446 -6.84 -9.89 -13.98
C THR A 446 -7.70 -8.72 -13.51
N ARG A 447 -8.94 -8.97 -13.05
CA ARG A 447 -9.79 -7.90 -12.52
C ARG A 447 -9.24 -7.27 -11.24
N GLY A 448 -8.67 -8.10 -10.35
CA GLY A 448 -7.97 -7.63 -9.15
C GLY A 448 -6.81 -6.71 -9.50
N TYR A 449 -5.96 -7.15 -10.43
CA TYR A 449 -4.83 -6.40 -10.93
C TYR A 449 -5.22 -5.03 -11.51
N GLN A 450 -6.21 -4.99 -12.42
CA GLN A 450 -6.69 -3.73 -13.00
C GLN A 450 -7.29 -2.81 -11.93
N GLY A 451 -8.02 -3.38 -10.96
CA GLY A 451 -8.54 -2.63 -9.82
C GLY A 451 -7.47 -1.99 -8.96
N VAL A 452 -6.36 -2.69 -8.74
CA VAL A 452 -5.18 -2.19 -8.01
C VAL A 452 -4.45 -1.11 -8.81
N LEU A 453 -4.24 -1.30 -10.12
CA LEU A 453 -3.63 -0.27 -10.97
C LEU A 453 -4.43 1.04 -10.97
N ALA A 454 -5.76 0.98 -10.86
CA ALA A 454 -6.60 2.17 -10.69
C ALA A 454 -6.38 2.93 -9.36
N ARG A 455 -5.48 2.45 -8.49
CA ARG A 455 -5.02 3.12 -7.26
C ARG A 455 -3.57 3.54 -7.31
N THR A 456 -2.99 3.49 -8.50
CA THR A 456 -1.68 4.06 -8.78
C THR A 456 -1.81 5.41 -9.44
N SER A 457 -0.87 6.32 -9.16
CA SER A 457 -0.85 7.65 -9.76
C SER A 457 0.57 8.20 -9.79
N ILE A 458 0.80 9.22 -10.62
CA ILE A 458 2.01 10.04 -10.57
C ILE A 458 1.63 11.37 -9.92
N GLY A 459 2.32 11.72 -8.84
CA GLY A 459 2.12 12.95 -8.11
C GLY A 459 2.67 14.17 -8.84
N ALA A 460 2.38 15.35 -8.29
CA ALA A 460 2.90 16.64 -8.74
C ALA A 460 4.44 16.68 -8.83
N ASP A 461 5.13 15.93 -7.98
CA ASP A 461 6.59 15.84 -7.91
C ASP A 461 7.17 14.81 -8.90
N GLY A 462 6.34 14.26 -9.79
CA GLY A 462 6.74 13.23 -10.76
C GLY A 462 6.94 11.85 -10.14
N ARG A 463 6.61 11.64 -8.85
CA ARG A 463 6.78 10.35 -8.19
C ARG A 463 5.51 9.50 -8.27
N ALA A 464 5.71 8.20 -8.37
CA ALA A 464 4.64 7.22 -8.34
C ALA A 464 4.15 6.98 -6.89
N HIS A 465 2.84 6.81 -6.78
CA HIS A 465 2.10 6.60 -5.54
C HIS A 465 1.12 5.44 -5.65
N VAL A 466 0.91 4.69 -4.56
CA VAL A 466 -0.15 3.69 -4.40
C VAL A 466 -1.04 4.08 -3.22
N SER A 467 -2.33 4.26 -3.45
CA SER A 467 -3.29 4.74 -2.43
C SER A 467 -4.22 3.65 -1.90
N ASP A 468 -5.04 4.00 -0.92
CA ASP A 468 -6.02 3.13 -0.26
C ASP A 468 -5.38 1.88 0.39
N ILE A 469 -4.22 2.05 1.02
CA ILE A 469 -3.54 0.99 1.77
C ILE A 469 -3.91 1.13 3.24
N VAL A 470 -4.43 0.07 3.87
CA VAL A 470 -4.68 0.15 5.31
C VAL A 470 -3.36 0.10 6.08
N VAL A 471 -3.17 0.97 7.07
CA VAL A 471 -1.97 0.97 7.95
C VAL A 471 -1.87 -0.31 8.80
N GLY A 472 -0.76 -0.49 9.52
CA GLY A 472 -0.59 -1.58 10.50
C GLY A 472 -1.80 -1.72 11.43
N THR A 473 -2.31 -2.94 11.61
CA THR A 473 -3.62 -3.20 12.21
C THR A 473 -3.57 -4.48 13.04
N ASN A 474 -4.01 -4.41 14.29
CA ASN A 474 -4.09 -5.54 15.22
C ASN A 474 -5.44 -6.28 15.10
N VAL A 475 -5.66 -7.28 15.93
CA VAL A 475 -6.96 -7.93 16.04
C VAL A 475 -7.95 -7.02 16.77
N GLY A 476 -9.09 -6.76 16.15
CA GLY A 476 -10.15 -5.93 16.73
C GLY A 476 -11.55 -6.36 16.30
N ASN A 477 -12.53 -5.50 16.56
CA ASN A 477 -13.92 -5.66 16.14
C ASN A 477 -14.19 -4.97 14.78
N GLU A 478 -15.40 -5.11 14.24
CA GLU A 478 -15.82 -4.49 12.99
C GLU A 478 -15.44 -3.00 12.87
N ARG A 479 -15.82 -2.20 13.87
CA ARG A 479 -15.58 -0.75 13.87
C ARG A 479 -14.09 -0.44 13.83
N TYR A 480 -13.29 -1.18 14.61
CA TYR A 480 -11.84 -1.04 14.63
C TYR A 480 -11.22 -1.21 13.23
N TYR A 481 -11.64 -2.22 12.45
CA TYR A 481 -11.13 -2.43 11.10
C TYR A 481 -11.60 -1.37 10.10
N LEU A 482 -12.85 -0.93 10.21
CA LEU A 482 -13.40 0.10 9.32
C LEU A 482 -12.74 1.47 9.52
N ASP A 483 -12.34 1.78 10.75
CA ASP A 483 -11.70 3.04 11.15
C ASP A 483 -10.21 3.11 10.91
N ARG A 484 -9.60 2.03 10.42
CA ARG A 484 -8.17 2.05 10.16
C ARG A 484 -7.86 3.09 9.07
N PRO A 485 -6.86 3.96 9.29
CA PRO A 485 -6.44 4.93 8.29
C PRO A 485 -6.09 4.28 6.95
N ARG A 486 -6.49 4.96 5.88
CA ARG A 486 -6.15 4.63 4.49
C ARG A 486 -4.97 5.49 4.07
N ALA A 487 -3.79 4.91 4.08
CA ALA A 487 -2.56 5.57 3.74
C ALA A 487 -2.27 5.48 2.24
N THR A 488 -1.44 6.41 1.78
CA THR A 488 -0.75 6.35 0.50
C THR A 488 0.69 5.97 0.77
N ASP A 489 1.24 5.06 -0.02
CA ASP A 489 2.63 4.59 0.07
C ASP A 489 3.03 3.95 1.40
N ASP A 490 2.06 3.36 2.06
CA ASP A 490 2.34 2.50 3.20
C ASP A 490 3.03 1.21 2.73
N PHE A 491 4.09 0.82 3.43
CA PHE A 491 5.02 -0.23 3.00
C PHE A 491 4.38 -1.64 2.97
N HIS A 492 3.30 -1.89 3.72
CA HIS A 492 2.53 -3.14 3.61
C HIS A 492 1.97 -3.28 2.18
N GLY A 493 1.45 -2.19 1.63
CA GLY A 493 0.85 -2.16 0.30
C GLY A 493 1.86 -2.00 -0.83
N LEU A 494 2.95 -1.26 -0.62
CA LEU A 494 3.99 -1.11 -1.65
C LEU A 494 4.66 -2.44 -1.99
N GLY A 495 5.12 -3.20 -0.99
CA GLY A 495 5.73 -4.50 -1.25
C GLY A 495 4.74 -5.51 -1.85
N ALA A 496 3.49 -5.54 -1.36
CA ALA A 496 2.44 -6.37 -1.94
C ALA A 496 2.12 -5.99 -3.39
N PHE A 497 2.10 -4.70 -3.71
CA PHE A 497 1.93 -4.18 -5.06
C PHE A 497 3.07 -4.64 -5.97
N LEU A 498 4.32 -4.51 -5.55
CA LEU A 498 5.48 -4.92 -6.35
C LEU A 498 5.42 -6.42 -6.66
N ILE A 499 5.17 -7.26 -5.65
CA ILE A 499 5.08 -8.72 -5.85
C ILE A 499 3.95 -9.09 -6.82
N MET A 500 2.79 -8.44 -6.70
CA MET A 500 1.67 -8.62 -7.63
C MET A 500 2.01 -8.12 -9.05
N ASN A 501 2.57 -6.91 -9.17
CA ASN A 501 2.81 -6.29 -10.46
C ASN A 501 3.90 -7.03 -11.24
N GLU A 502 4.96 -7.49 -10.57
CA GLU A 502 5.97 -8.36 -11.19
C GLU A 502 5.35 -9.68 -11.68
N GLN A 503 4.39 -10.26 -10.95
CA GLN A 503 3.70 -11.47 -11.40
C GLN A 503 2.77 -11.26 -12.61
N LEU A 504 2.01 -10.16 -12.63
CA LEU A 504 0.92 -9.96 -13.60
C LEU A 504 1.33 -9.13 -14.83
N ALA A 505 2.22 -8.15 -14.67
CA ALA A 505 2.77 -7.37 -15.78
C ALA A 505 3.93 -8.08 -16.47
N HIS A 506 4.69 -8.86 -15.70
CA HIS A 506 5.96 -9.46 -16.14
C HIS A 506 6.05 -10.96 -15.75
N PRO A 507 5.07 -11.79 -16.16
CA PRO A 507 4.99 -13.18 -15.71
C PRO A 507 6.27 -13.95 -16.06
N ARG A 508 7.00 -14.37 -15.04
CA ARG A 508 8.14 -15.30 -15.16
C ARG A 508 7.66 -16.74 -15.36
N PRO A 509 8.39 -17.59 -16.08
CA PRO A 509 8.00 -18.99 -16.33
C PRO A 509 7.63 -19.83 -15.09
#